data_AF-A0A2I4CFZ8-F1
#
_entry.id   AF-A0A2I4CFZ8-F1
#
_cell.length_a   1.000
_cell.length_b   1.000
_cell.length_c   1.000
_cell.angle_alpha   90.00
_cell.angle_beta   90.00
_cell.angle_gamma   90.00
#
_symmetry.space_group_name_H-M   'P 1'
#
loop_
_entity.id
_entity.type
_entity.pdbx_description
1 polymer ?
#
loop_
_entity_poly.entity_id
_entity_poly.type
_entity_poly.pdbx_seq_one_letter_code
_entity_poly.pdbx_strand_id
1 'polypeptide(L)'
;MELLALEGKIKEKTYGKQKIYFANQDQFKDVNDSDLKAMDGQISELGAELQSLTQSCRQLDAELKELNSSLTTEDMVAEIKELKAENSGYKARLEKIKSATNHVTPEEKEKVYKERDVYGKEWKKRKRLASDMINAILEGYPKSKKELLEEVGVETDEDCKVAPPST
;
A
#
# COMPACT_ATOMS: atom_id res chain seq x y z
N MET A 1 -35.00 25.38 -52.83
CA MET A 1 -35.99 26.29 -52.22
C MET A 1 -37.12 26.60 -53.20
N GLU A 2 -36.84 27.12 -54.40
CA GLU A 2 -37.90 27.39 -55.39
C GLU A 2 -38.72 26.16 -55.78
N LEU A 3 -38.10 25.00 -56.03
CA LEU A 3 -38.81 23.74 -56.27
C LEU A 3 -39.69 23.30 -55.09
N LEU A 4 -39.22 23.45 -53.85
CA LEU A 4 -39.99 23.11 -52.65
C LEU A 4 -41.16 24.07 -52.42
N ALA A 5 -41.02 25.33 -52.85
CA ALA A 5 -42.09 26.30 -52.83
C ALA A 5 -43.14 25.99 -53.90
N LEU A 6 -42.69 25.54 -55.07
CA LEU A 6 -43.54 25.09 -56.18
C LEU A 6 -44.29 23.80 -55.84
N GLU A 7 -43.66 22.89 -55.09
CA GLU A 7 -44.26 21.67 -54.53
C GLU A 7 -45.17 21.94 -53.31
N GLY A 8 -45.30 23.19 -52.86
CA GLY A 8 -46.18 23.57 -51.74
C GLY A 8 -45.70 23.14 -50.35
N LYS A 9 -44.49 22.57 -50.22
CA LYS A 9 -43.90 22.16 -48.93
C LYS A 9 -43.42 23.35 -48.09
N ILE A 10 -43.05 24.44 -48.76
CA ILE A 10 -42.66 25.71 -48.13
C ILE A 10 -43.39 26.86 -48.81
N LYS A 11 -43.57 27.98 -48.11
CA LYS A 11 -44.12 29.21 -48.66
C LYS A 11 -42.98 30.17 -49.01
N GLU A 12 -43.05 30.77 -50.20
CA GLU A 12 -42.16 31.86 -50.63
C GLU A 12 -42.85 33.20 -50.39
N LYS A 13 -42.15 34.16 -49.79
CA LYS A 13 -42.60 35.55 -49.65
C LYS A 13 -41.53 36.51 -50.14
N THR A 14 -41.86 37.31 -51.14
CA THR A 14 -40.96 38.30 -51.76
C THR A 14 -41.08 39.65 -51.05
N TYR A 15 -39.95 40.18 -50.60
CA TYR A 15 -39.82 41.54 -50.06
C TYR A 15 -38.80 42.31 -50.91
N GLY A 16 -39.29 43.12 -51.86
CA GLY A 16 -38.45 43.83 -52.81
C GLY A 16 -37.61 42.86 -53.66
N LYS A 17 -36.28 42.93 -53.55
CA LYS A 17 -35.33 42.04 -54.26
C LYS A 17 -35.01 40.75 -53.49
N GLN A 18 -35.52 40.57 -52.27
CA GLN A 18 -35.19 39.41 -51.41
C GLN A 18 -36.38 38.45 -51.31
N LYS A 19 -36.08 37.15 -51.30
CA LYS A 19 -37.07 36.06 -51.09
C LYS A 19 -36.84 35.43 -49.72
N ILE A 20 -37.92 35.28 -48.96
CA ILE A 20 -37.93 34.57 -47.68
C ILE A 20 -38.74 33.28 -47.87
N TYR A 21 -38.21 32.16 -47.39
CA TYR A 21 -38.86 30.87 -47.44
C TYR A 21 -39.13 30.35 -46.03
N PHE A 22 -40.30 29.79 -45.78
CA PHE A 22 -40.67 29.22 -44.48
C PHE A 22 -41.55 27.99 -44.66
N ALA A 23 -41.56 27.08 -43.67
CA ALA A 23 -42.37 25.87 -43.72
C ALA A 23 -43.86 26.22 -43.91
N ASN A 24 -44.51 25.54 -44.85
CA ASN A 24 -45.94 25.75 -45.07
C ASN A 24 -46.73 25.18 -43.89
N GLN A 25 -47.36 26.03 -43.07
CA GLN A 25 -48.11 25.57 -41.90
C GLN A 25 -49.47 24.95 -42.29
N ASP A 26 -50.01 25.29 -43.47
CA ASP A 26 -51.29 24.77 -43.98
C ASP A 26 -51.24 23.26 -44.27
N GLN A 27 -50.04 22.67 -44.31
CA GLN A 27 -49.87 21.22 -44.46
C GLN A 27 -50.13 20.44 -43.15
N PHE A 28 -50.19 21.13 -42.01
CA PHE A 28 -50.53 20.56 -40.72
C PHE A 28 -52.02 20.81 -40.42
N LYS A 29 -52.65 19.86 -39.72
CA LYS A 29 -54.05 20.01 -39.32
C LYS A 29 -54.17 21.08 -38.24
N ASP A 30 -55.22 21.89 -38.33
CA ASP A 30 -55.59 22.78 -37.23
C ASP A 30 -55.92 21.93 -36.00
N VAL A 31 -55.23 22.23 -34.90
CA VAL A 31 -55.43 21.56 -33.62
C VAL A 31 -56.39 22.42 -32.80
N ASN A 32 -57.49 21.83 -32.32
CA ASN A 32 -58.43 22.54 -31.46
C ASN A 32 -57.95 22.56 -30.00
N ASP A 33 -58.54 23.41 -29.17
CA ASP A 33 -58.20 23.55 -27.75
C ASP A 33 -58.32 22.23 -26.95
N SER A 34 -59.21 21.33 -27.35
CA SER A 34 -59.38 20.04 -26.69
C SER A 34 -58.21 19.11 -26.99
N ASP A 35 -57.76 19.08 -28.25
CA ASP A 35 -56.62 18.27 -28.68
C ASP A 35 -55.32 18.79 -28.07
N LEU A 36 -55.14 20.12 -27.97
CA LEU A 36 -54.00 20.72 -27.27
C LEU A 36 -53.95 20.31 -25.80
N LYS A 37 -55.08 20.40 -25.09
CA LYS A 37 -55.17 19.95 -23.69
C LYS A 37 -54.89 18.46 -23.52
N ALA A 38 -55.32 17.63 -24.47
CA ALA A 38 -55.03 16.20 -24.45
C ALA A 38 -53.52 15.94 -24.64
N MET A 39 -52.87 16.64 -25.57
CA MET A 39 -51.42 16.55 -25.77
C MET A 39 -50.64 17.02 -24.55
N ASP A 40 -51.03 18.14 -23.93
CA ASP A 40 -50.41 18.62 -22.68
C ASP A 40 -50.56 17.59 -21.55
N GLY A 41 -51.71 16.93 -21.46
CA GLY A 41 -51.93 15.82 -20.53
C GLY A 41 -50.98 14.65 -20.78
N GLN A 42 -50.82 14.23 -22.04
CA GLN A 42 -49.89 13.16 -22.42
C GLN A 42 -48.43 13.52 -22.14
N ILE A 43 -48.03 14.77 -22.42
CA ILE A 43 -46.69 15.27 -22.12
C ILE A 43 -46.45 15.21 -20.60
N SER A 44 -47.43 15.63 -19.80
CA SER A 44 -47.32 15.58 -18.34
C SER A 44 -47.23 14.15 -17.82
N GLU A 45 -48.02 13.23 -18.37
CA GLU A 45 -48.03 11.82 -17.96
C GLU A 45 -46.71 11.12 -18.32
N LEU A 46 -46.27 11.25 -19.57
CA LEU A 46 -44.99 10.70 -20.03
C LEU A 46 -43.80 11.33 -19.30
N GLY A 47 -43.88 12.63 -18.98
CA GLY A 47 -42.86 13.33 -18.20
C GLY A 47 -42.74 12.76 -16.77
N ALA A 48 -43.87 12.46 -16.13
CA ALA A 48 -43.89 11.84 -14.81
C ALA A 48 -43.35 10.40 -14.84
N GLU A 49 -43.74 9.62 -15.85
CA GLU A 49 -43.25 8.24 -16.03
C GLU A 49 -41.74 8.22 -16.25
N LEU A 50 -41.23 9.09 -17.13
CA LEU A 50 -39.80 9.22 -17.40
C LEU A 50 -39.02 9.60 -16.14
N GLN A 51 -39.55 10.51 -15.34
CA GLN A 51 -38.93 10.90 -14.07
C GLN A 51 -38.86 9.72 -13.10
N SER A 52 -39.96 8.96 -12.96
CA SER A 52 -40.03 7.77 -12.10
C SER A 52 -39.04 6.69 -12.54
N LEU A 53 -39.02 6.36 -13.84
CA LEU A 53 -38.13 5.34 -14.39
C LEU A 53 -36.66 5.75 -14.26
N THR A 54 -36.34 7.02 -14.50
CA THR A 54 -34.98 7.55 -14.31
C THR A 54 -34.52 7.44 -12.86
N GLN A 55 -35.41 7.72 -11.89
CA GLN A 55 -35.08 7.55 -10.49
C GLN A 55 -34.85 6.08 -10.12
N SER A 56 -35.69 5.18 -10.63
CA SER A 56 -35.53 3.73 -10.44
C SER A 56 -34.20 3.22 -10.99
N CYS A 57 -33.84 3.60 -12.22
CA CYS A 57 -32.56 3.23 -12.82
C CYS A 57 -31.38 3.72 -11.97
N ARG A 58 -31.41 4.97 -11.48
CA ARG A 58 -30.34 5.50 -10.61
C ARG A 58 -30.20 4.72 -9.31
N GLN A 59 -31.31 4.25 -8.74
CA GLN A 59 -31.28 3.45 -7.52
C GLN A 59 -30.72 2.05 -7.78
N LEU A 60 -31.17 1.39 -8.86
CA LEU A 60 -30.63 0.08 -9.26
C LEU A 60 -29.14 0.15 -9.61
N ASP A 61 -28.69 1.21 -10.29
CA ASP A 61 -27.26 1.41 -10.57
C ASP A 61 -26.44 1.59 -9.29
N ALA A 62 -26.99 2.27 -8.28
CA ALA A 62 -26.34 2.42 -6.99
C ALA A 62 -26.22 1.09 -6.24
N GLU A 63 -27.30 0.29 -6.20
CA GLU A 63 -27.31 -1.05 -5.60
C GLU A 63 -26.34 -2.00 -6.31
N LEU A 64 -26.31 -1.97 -7.65
CA LEU A 64 -25.41 -2.77 -8.47
C LEU A 64 -23.96 -2.39 -8.19
N LYS A 65 -23.65 -1.09 -8.12
CA LYS A 65 -22.31 -0.59 -7.78
C LYS A 65 -21.89 -1.01 -6.38
N GLU A 66 -22.79 -0.96 -5.40
CA GLU A 66 -22.52 -1.40 -4.03
C GLU A 66 -22.21 -2.91 -4.00
N LEU A 67 -23.03 -3.74 -4.65
CA LEU A 67 -22.83 -5.18 -4.72
C LEU A 67 -21.49 -5.55 -5.39
N ASN A 68 -21.17 -4.90 -6.52
CA ASN A 68 -19.91 -5.10 -7.25
C ASN A 68 -18.68 -4.50 -6.57
N SER A 69 -18.85 -3.66 -5.55
CA SER A 69 -17.72 -3.12 -4.77
C SER A 69 -17.19 -4.11 -3.73
N SER A 70 -17.91 -5.22 -3.52
CA SER A 70 -17.54 -6.30 -2.59
C SER A 70 -16.99 -7.52 -3.34
N LEU A 71 -16.16 -8.33 -2.67
CA LEU A 71 -15.74 -9.61 -3.21
C LEU A 71 -16.97 -10.49 -3.50
N THR A 72 -16.92 -11.26 -4.58
CA THR A 72 -17.94 -12.28 -4.80
C THR A 72 -17.83 -13.37 -3.71
N THR A 73 -18.91 -14.12 -3.50
CA THR A 73 -18.87 -15.25 -2.55
C THR A 73 -17.80 -16.28 -2.94
N GLU A 74 -17.55 -16.48 -4.23
CA GLU A 74 -16.50 -17.38 -4.73
C GLU A 74 -15.10 -16.86 -4.36
N ASP A 75 -14.85 -15.56 -4.59
CA ASP A 75 -13.59 -14.93 -4.21
C ASP A 75 -13.37 -14.99 -2.69
N MET A 76 -14.42 -14.74 -1.90
CA MET A 76 -14.35 -14.83 -0.43
C MET A 76 -13.98 -16.25 0.03
N VAL A 77 -14.54 -17.29 -0.61
CA VAL A 77 -14.24 -18.68 -0.28
C VAL A 77 -12.79 -19.03 -0.63
N ALA A 78 -12.28 -18.54 -1.76
CA ALA A 78 -10.89 -18.71 -2.15
C ALA A 78 -9.94 -18.04 -1.15
N GLU A 79 -10.20 -16.78 -0.79
CA GLU A 79 -9.42 -16.01 0.19
C GLU A 79 -9.41 -16.69 1.57
N ILE A 80 -10.58 -17.14 2.05
CA ILE A 80 -10.70 -17.87 3.32
C ILE A 80 -9.84 -19.14 3.30
N LYS A 81 -9.82 -19.87 2.18
CA LYS A 81 -9.02 -21.08 2.03
C LYS A 81 -7.53 -20.78 2.10
N GLU A 82 -7.08 -19.73 1.43
CA GLU A 82 -5.68 -19.29 1.43
C GLU A 82 -5.24 -18.84 2.82
N LEU A 83 -5.99 -17.93 3.45
CA LEU A 83 -5.71 -17.45 4.81
C LEU A 83 -5.68 -18.59 5.84
N LYS A 84 -6.55 -19.60 5.70
CA LYS A 84 -6.51 -20.79 6.56
C LYS A 84 -5.23 -21.61 6.36
N ALA A 85 -4.80 -21.78 5.11
CA ALA A 85 -3.56 -22.48 4.80
C ALA A 85 -2.35 -21.74 5.38
N GLU A 86 -2.25 -20.43 5.19
CA GLU A 86 -1.20 -19.60 5.77
C GLU A 86 -1.17 -19.68 7.29
N ASN A 87 -2.33 -19.53 7.94
CA ASN A 87 -2.43 -19.59 9.39
C ASN A 87 -1.98 -20.95 9.93
N SER A 88 -2.32 -22.04 9.24
CA SER A 88 -1.82 -23.38 9.58
C SER A 88 -0.29 -23.47 9.46
N GLY A 89 0.29 -22.87 8.41
CA GLY A 89 1.73 -22.80 8.20
C GLY A 89 2.45 -21.98 9.30
N TYR A 90 1.91 -20.81 9.63
CA TYR A 90 2.44 -19.97 10.71
C TYR A 90 2.36 -20.66 12.07
N LYS A 91 1.25 -21.35 12.36
CA LYS A 91 1.13 -22.15 13.59
C LYS A 91 2.16 -23.27 13.65
N ALA A 92 2.35 -24.02 12.56
CA ALA A 92 3.36 -25.08 12.51
C ALA A 92 4.78 -24.53 12.71
N ARG A 93 5.10 -23.38 12.11
CA ARG A 93 6.39 -22.70 12.30
C ARG A 93 6.57 -22.21 13.74
N LEU A 94 5.52 -21.65 14.33
CA LEU A 94 5.53 -21.18 15.71
C LEU A 94 5.76 -22.34 16.68
N GLU A 95 5.08 -23.47 16.50
CA GLU A 95 5.27 -24.66 17.33
C GLU A 95 6.68 -25.21 17.21
N LYS A 96 7.25 -25.27 15.99
CA LYS A 96 8.66 -25.64 15.79
C LYS A 96 9.61 -24.73 16.56
N ILE A 97 9.41 -23.41 16.48
CA ILE A 97 10.20 -22.44 17.24
C ILE A 97 10.05 -22.70 18.73
N LYS A 98 8.82 -22.77 19.26
CA LYS A 98 8.58 -23.02 20.69
C LYS A 98 9.18 -24.33 21.19
N SER A 99 9.09 -25.41 20.41
CA SER A 99 9.62 -26.73 20.77
C SER A 99 11.14 -26.86 20.66
N ALA A 100 11.81 -25.91 19.99
CA ALA A 100 13.26 -25.93 19.91
C ALA A 100 13.86 -25.75 21.31
N THR A 101 14.82 -26.59 21.67
CA THR A 101 15.45 -26.61 23.01
C THR A 101 16.53 -25.54 23.19
N ASN A 102 16.91 -24.81 22.14
CA ASN A 102 17.95 -23.78 22.18
C ASN A 102 17.39 -22.37 22.44
N HIS A 103 16.54 -22.24 23.47
CA HIS A 103 16.02 -20.93 23.85
C HIS A 103 16.97 -20.25 24.81
N VAL A 104 17.67 -19.23 24.33
CA VAL A 104 18.35 -18.28 25.21
C VAL A 104 17.29 -17.29 25.66
N THR A 105 16.99 -17.30 26.95
CA THR A 105 16.07 -16.30 27.52
C THR A 105 16.66 -14.90 27.38
N PRO A 106 15.83 -13.85 27.25
CA PRO A 106 16.31 -12.47 27.26
C PRO A 106 17.22 -12.19 28.47
N GLU A 107 16.93 -12.78 29.62
CA GLU A 107 17.67 -12.64 30.87
C GLU A 107 19.05 -13.31 30.78
N GLU A 108 19.14 -14.54 30.26
CA GLU A 108 20.42 -15.22 30.03
C GLU A 108 21.26 -14.48 29.00
N LYS A 109 20.64 -14.00 27.92
CA LYS A 109 21.30 -13.17 26.90
C LYS A 109 21.93 -11.94 27.55
N GLU A 110 21.14 -11.18 28.31
CA GLU A 110 21.60 -9.98 29.01
C GLU A 110 22.73 -10.28 30.00
N LYS A 111 22.63 -11.39 30.74
CA LYS A 111 23.69 -11.85 31.65
C LYS A 111 24.99 -12.12 30.90
N VAL A 112 24.94 -12.82 29.77
CA VAL A 112 26.11 -13.11 28.94
C VAL A 112 26.74 -11.83 28.39
N TYR A 113 25.93 -10.85 27.95
CA TYR A 113 26.46 -9.55 27.51
C TYR A 113 27.15 -8.79 28.65
N LYS A 114 26.55 -8.75 29.84
CA LYS A 114 27.17 -8.13 31.02
C LYS A 114 28.48 -8.81 31.42
N GLU A 115 28.51 -10.14 31.41
CA GLU A 115 29.72 -10.90 31.70
C GLU A 115 30.81 -10.63 30.66
N ARG A 116 30.48 -10.64 29.36
CA ARG A 116 31.41 -10.24 28.29
C ARG A 116 32.00 -8.85 28.56
N ASP A 117 31.17 -7.88 28.92
CA ASP A 117 31.62 -6.52 29.18
C ASP A 117 32.57 -6.43 30.38
N VAL A 118 32.26 -7.14 31.46
CA VAL A 118 33.11 -7.23 32.66
C VAL A 118 34.45 -7.87 32.31
N TYR A 119 34.45 -9.03 31.65
CA TYR A 119 35.68 -9.73 31.28
C TYR A 119 36.50 -8.95 30.26
N GLY A 120 35.87 -8.27 29.30
CA GLY A 120 36.55 -7.39 28.35
C GLY A 120 37.23 -6.20 29.03
N LYS A 121 36.59 -5.58 30.04
CA LYS A 121 37.19 -4.51 30.86
C LYS A 121 38.37 -5.02 31.69
N GLU A 122 38.20 -6.16 32.36
CA GLU A 122 39.26 -6.76 33.18
C GLU A 122 40.47 -7.18 32.36
N TRP A 123 40.27 -7.75 31.16
CA TRP A 123 41.36 -8.05 30.23
C TRP A 123 42.16 -6.79 29.89
N LYS A 124 41.51 -5.73 29.41
CA LYS A 124 42.18 -4.46 29.06
C LYS A 124 42.94 -3.86 30.26
N LYS A 125 42.32 -3.87 31.44
CA LYS A 125 42.92 -3.35 32.68
C LYS A 125 44.17 -4.16 33.07
N ARG A 126 44.08 -5.48 33.08
CA ARG A 126 45.20 -6.36 33.47
C ARG A 126 46.34 -6.30 32.45
N LYS A 127 46.04 -6.26 31.15
CA LYS A 127 47.05 -6.07 30.10
C LYS A 127 47.81 -4.76 30.29
N ARG A 128 47.10 -3.67 30.63
CA ARG A 128 47.73 -2.37 30.91
C ARG A 128 48.67 -2.46 32.12
N LEU A 129 48.18 -2.98 33.25
CA LEU A 129 48.99 -3.11 34.47
C LEU A 129 50.24 -3.98 34.25
N ALA A 130 50.10 -5.13 33.61
CA ALA A 130 51.24 -5.98 33.28
C ALA A 130 52.25 -5.27 32.36
N SER A 131 51.75 -4.54 31.34
CA SER A 131 52.60 -3.75 30.46
C SER A 131 53.35 -2.64 31.20
N ASP A 132 52.69 -1.95 32.13
CA ASP A 132 53.30 -0.90 32.96
C ASP A 132 54.41 -1.49 33.85
N MET A 133 54.17 -2.65 34.48
CA MET A 133 55.18 -3.36 35.28
C MET A 133 56.39 -3.80 34.44
N ILE A 134 56.15 -4.37 33.26
CA ILE A 134 57.23 -4.76 32.34
C ILE A 134 58.05 -3.53 31.94
N ASN A 135 57.39 -2.41 31.61
CA ASN A 135 58.08 -1.18 31.22
C ASN A 135 58.92 -0.61 32.39
N ALA A 136 58.41 -0.64 33.62
CA ALA A 136 59.19 -0.21 34.80
C ALA A 136 60.43 -1.07 35.05
N ILE A 137 60.35 -2.39 34.83
CA ILE A 137 61.52 -3.28 34.91
C ILE A 137 62.52 -2.95 33.79
N LEU A 138 62.02 -2.64 32.59
CA LEU A 138 62.87 -2.31 31.44
C LEU A 138 63.69 -1.03 31.61
N GLU A 139 63.26 -0.09 32.47
CA GLU A 139 64.05 1.12 32.77
C GLU A 139 65.43 0.79 33.37
N GLY A 140 65.56 -0.36 34.05
CA GLY A 140 66.82 -0.84 34.63
C GLY A 140 67.42 -2.08 33.95
N TYR A 141 66.82 -2.56 32.86
CA TYR A 141 67.20 -3.84 32.25
C TYR A 141 68.10 -3.62 31.02
N PRO A 142 69.24 -4.33 30.90
CA PRO A 142 70.25 -4.05 29.88
C PRO A 142 69.91 -4.57 28.47
N LYS A 143 68.84 -5.35 28.30
CA LYS A 143 68.45 -5.96 27.02
C LYS A 143 67.06 -5.53 26.55
N SER A 144 66.61 -6.04 25.40
CA SER A 144 65.33 -5.66 24.82
C SER A 144 64.11 -6.23 25.57
N LYS A 145 62.94 -5.62 25.37
CA LYS A 145 61.65 -6.10 25.89
C LYS A 145 61.35 -7.55 25.50
N LYS A 146 61.69 -7.94 24.27
CA LYS A 146 61.42 -9.29 23.78
C LYS A 146 62.23 -10.34 24.55
N GLU A 147 63.52 -10.07 24.77
CA GLU A 147 64.40 -10.96 25.54
C GLU A 147 63.96 -11.05 27.00
N LEU A 148 63.49 -9.94 27.60
CA LEU A 148 62.93 -9.96 28.95
C LEU A 148 61.68 -10.85 29.05
N LEU A 149 60.75 -10.72 28.10
CA LEU A 149 59.52 -11.52 28.10
C LEU A 149 59.82 -13.01 27.90
N GLU A 150 60.77 -13.34 27.03
CA GLU A 150 61.23 -14.72 26.81
C GLU A 150 61.92 -15.30 28.05
N GLU A 151 62.77 -14.52 28.73
CA GLU A 151 63.48 -14.94 29.95
C GLU A 151 62.52 -15.16 31.14
N VAL A 152 61.49 -14.32 31.27
CA VAL A 152 60.47 -14.43 32.34
C VAL A 152 59.33 -15.39 31.96
N GLY A 153 59.27 -15.86 30.71
CA GLY A 153 58.26 -16.81 30.24
C GLY A 153 56.86 -16.20 30.08
N VAL A 154 56.78 -14.94 29.66
CA VAL A 154 55.51 -14.22 29.45
C VAL A 154 55.13 -14.24 27.97
N GLU A 155 53.98 -14.84 27.67
CA GLU A 155 53.37 -14.83 26.33
C GLU A 155 52.42 -13.64 26.18
N THR A 156 52.45 -12.97 25.02
CA THR A 156 51.55 -11.84 24.73
C THR A 156 50.27 -12.29 24.05
N ASP A 157 49.23 -11.44 24.08
CA ASP A 157 47.98 -11.69 23.35
C ASP A 157 48.26 -11.89 21.85
N GLU A 158 49.22 -11.14 21.31
CA GLU A 158 49.66 -11.20 19.93
C GLU A 158 50.33 -12.54 19.60
N ASP A 159 51.13 -13.10 20.51
CA ASP A 159 51.73 -14.44 20.39
C ASP A 159 50.64 -15.53 20.34
N CYS A 160 49.60 -15.36 21.15
CA CYS A 160 48.42 -16.23 21.20
C CYS A 160 47.39 -15.97 20.09
N LYS A 161 47.61 -14.95 19.24
CA LYS A 161 46.68 -14.51 18.18
C LYS A 161 45.27 -14.17 18.69
N VAL A 162 45.18 -13.63 19.90
CA VAL A 162 43.93 -13.21 20.51
C VAL A 162 43.87 -11.68 20.62
N ALA A 163 42.66 -11.13 20.58
CA ALA A 163 42.41 -9.71 20.75
C ALA A 163 41.25 -9.50 21.71
N PRO A 164 41.27 -8.44 22.54
CA PRO A 164 40.15 -8.12 23.40
C PRO A 164 38.91 -7.85 22.53
N PRO A 165 37.72 -8.32 22.96
CA PRO A 165 36.50 -8.15 22.19
C PRO A 165 36.27 -6.65 21.87
N SER A 166 35.99 -6.37 20.60
CA SER A 166 35.52 -5.06 20.13
C SER A 166 34.28 -4.69 20.94
N THR A 167 34.20 -3.44 21.39
CA THR A 167 33.01 -2.93 22.08
C THR A 167 31.81 -3.02 21.15
#